data_AF-S3ZCM0-F1
#
_entry.id   AF-S3ZCM0-F1
#
_cell.length_a   1.000
_cell.length_b   1.000
_cell.length_c   1.000
_cell.angle_alpha   90.00
_cell.angle_beta   90.00
_cell.angle_gamma   90.00
#
_symmetry.space_group_name_H-M   'P 1'
#
loop_
_entity.id
_entity.type
_entity.pdbx_description
1 polymer ?
#
loop_
_entity_poly.entity_id
_entity_poly.type
_entity_poly.pdbx_seq_one_letter_code
_entity_poly.pdbx_strand_id
1 'polypeptide(L)'
;MTSNFRFVDLDEQALVVLVERDGSYEVQNPALCNRFAAALLRGIADRLDAEHPPYPCTPGIGAEPQHERPAEPLISHAGTLDRERKMWTDGTGHAWDLSLPWTDAADRSWRWHGSLDRQGTPIMRSADGAEVQSLDVVRALWGPIAPLSGGAA
;
A
#
# COMPACT_ATOMS: atom_id res chain seq x y z
N MET A 1 -11.61 -7.82 34.25
CA MET A 1 -11.46 -6.78 33.22
C MET A 1 -10.17 -6.03 33.52
N THR A 2 -9.12 -6.30 32.76
CA THR A 2 -7.81 -5.64 32.90
C THR A 2 -7.82 -4.39 32.04
N SER A 3 -7.88 -3.21 32.67
CA SER A 3 -7.70 -1.94 31.98
C SER A 3 -6.23 -1.81 31.55
N ASN A 4 -5.99 -1.75 30.24
CA ASN A 4 -4.66 -1.47 29.70
C ASN A 4 -4.43 0.03 29.77
N PHE A 5 -3.59 0.47 30.71
CA PHE A 5 -3.12 1.85 30.77
C PHE A 5 -1.93 1.99 29.82
N ARG A 6 -2.06 2.87 28.82
CA ARG A 6 -0.95 3.26 27.96
C ARG A 6 -0.36 4.54 28.53
N PHE A 7 0.91 4.49 28.91
CA PHE A 7 1.67 5.67 29.32
C PHE A 7 2.37 6.25 28.10
N VAL A 8 2.21 7.55 27.89
CA VAL A 8 2.95 8.32 26.89
C VAL A 8 3.89 9.23 27.67
N ASP A 9 5.19 9.05 27.44
CA ASP A 9 6.20 9.95 28.00
C ASP A 9 6.24 11.23 27.16
N LEU A 10 5.89 12.37 27.78
CA LEU A 10 5.83 13.66 27.11
C LEU A 10 7.19 14.34 26.98
N ASP A 11 8.23 13.85 27.68
CA ASP A 11 9.59 14.37 27.58
C ASP A 11 10.31 13.78 26.35
N GLU A 12 9.91 12.59 25.89
CA GLU A 12 10.45 11.96 24.67
C GLU A 12 9.75 12.44 23.39
N GLN A 13 8.53 12.97 23.49
CA GLN A 13 7.70 13.29 22.33
C GLN A 13 7.54 14.80 22.13
N ALA A 14 7.96 15.30 20.96
CA ALA A 14 7.85 16.73 20.63
C ALA A 14 6.40 17.20 20.44
N LEU A 15 5.50 16.30 20.03
CA LEU A 15 4.07 16.54 19.80
C LEU A 15 3.30 15.25 20.07
N VAL A 16 2.23 15.35 20.87
CA VAL A 16 1.29 14.26 21.14
C VAL A 16 -0.11 14.75 20.79
N VAL A 17 -0.84 13.93 20.03
CA VAL A 17 -2.25 14.13 19.73
C VAL A 17 -3.00 12.91 20.25
N LEU A 18 -3.90 13.12 21.20
CA LEU A 18 -4.82 12.11 21.71
C LEU A 18 -6.16 12.31 21.02
N VAL A 19 -6.69 11.26 20.42
CA VAL A 19 -8.00 11.29 19.74
C VAL A 19 -8.89 10.26 20.41
N GLU A 20 -10.00 10.72 20.96
CA GLU A 20 -11.00 9.89 21.60
C GLU A 20 -11.96 9.29 20.58
N ARG A 21 -12.71 8.27 21.00
CA ARG A 21 -13.66 7.57 20.11
C ARG A 21 -14.81 8.44 19.62
N ASP A 22 -15.13 9.51 20.35
CA ASP A 22 -16.16 10.47 19.99
C ASP A 22 -15.63 11.57 19.03
N GLY A 23 -14.36 11.50 18.65
CA GLY A 23 -13.71 12.47 17.78
C GLY A 23 -13.24 13.72 18.50
N SER A 24 -13.38 13.80 19.82
CA SER A 24 -12.67 14.82 20.60
C SER A 24 -11.17 14.56 20.57
N TYR A 25 -10.38 15.62 20.70
CA TYR A 25 -8.93 15.50 20.66
C TYR A 25 -8.26 16.46 21.65
N GLU A 26 -7.08 16.05 22.10
CA GLU A 26 -6.19 16.84 22.93
C GLU A 26 -4.81 16.89 22.27
N VAL A 27 -4.19 18.07 22.25
CA VAL A 27 -2.85 18.26 21.69
C VAL A 27 -1.92 18.74 22.80
N GLN A 28 -0.84 17.99 23.01
CA GLN A 28 0.22 18.29 23.97
C GLN A 28 1.53 18.50 23.20
N ASN A 29 2.16 19.65 23.36
CA ASN A 29 3.37 20.01 22.63
C ASN A 29 4.35 20.80 23.51
N PRO A 30 4.86 20.20 24.60
CA PRO A 30 5.64 20.90 25.61
C PRO A 30 6.93 21.52 25.07
N ALA A 31 7.49 20.97 23.98
CA ALA A 31 8.76 21.39 23.40
C ALA A 31 8.65 22.07 22.01
N LEU A 32 7.44 22.36 21.51
CA LEU A 32 7.23 22.95 20.17
C LEU A 32 6.42 24.24 20.21
N CYS A 33 6.79 25.19 19.37
CA CYS A 33 5.97 26.38 19.12
C CYS A 33 4.62 25.99 18.49
N ASN A 34 3.51 26.51 19.03
CA ASN A 34 2.15 26.20 18.56
C ASN A 34 1.95 26.46 17.06
N ARG A 35 2.60 27.49 16.50
CA ARG A 35 2.50 27.79 15.06
C ARG A 35 3.18 26.72 14.21
N PHE A 36 4.31 26.19 14.69
CA PHE A 36 5.02 25.11 14.03
C PHE A 36 4.25 23.79 14.17
N ALA A 37 3.74 23.48 15.36
CA ALA A 37 2.89 22.31 15.59
C ALA A 37 1.64 22.34 14.67
N ALA A 38 0.99 23.50 14.54
CA ALA A 38 -0.15 23.65 13.63
C ALA A 38 0.24 23.45 12.15
N ALA A 39 1.41 23.90 11.72
CA ALA A 39 1.90 23.66 10.37
C ALA A 39 2.20 22.18 10.12
N LEU A 40 2.79 21.50 11.11
CA LEU A 40 3.06 20.06 11.06
C LEU A 40 1.76 19.26 10.95
N LEU A 41 0.77 19.57 11.79
CA LEU A 41 -0.54 18.91 11.75
C LEU A 41 -1.28 19.12 10.42
N ARG A 42 -1.15 20.29 9.79
CA ARG A 42 -1.66 20.51 8.42
C ARG A 42 -0.96 19.62 7.40
N GLY A 43 0.37 19.54 7.44
CA GLY A 43 1.11 18.66 6.54
C GLY A 43 0.76 17.17 6.72
N ILE A 44 0.45 16.76 7.96
CA ILE A 44 -0.07 15.41 8.25
C ILE A 44 -1.46 15.24 7.64
N ALA A 45 -2.36 16.22 7.81
CA ALA A 45 -3.69 16.19 7.21
C ALA A 45 -3.63 16.11 5.68
N ASP A 46 -2.82 16.97 5.04
CA ASP A 46 -2.63 16.97 3.58
C ASP A 46 -2.13 15.59 3.09
N ARG A 47 -1.24 14.95 3.84
CA ARG A 47 -0.76 13.60 3.53
C ARG A 47 -1.85 12.54 3.70
N LEU A 48 -2.62 12.59 4.79
CA LEU A 48 -3.72 11.66 5.02
C LEU A 48 -4.79 11.78 3.92
N ASP A 49 -5.09 13.01 3.49
CA ASP A 49 -6.02 13.26 2.39
C ASP A 49 -5.47 12.75 1.05
N ALA A 50 -4.16 12.89 0.81
CA ALA A 50 -3.51 12.35 -0.38
C ALA A 50 -3.48 10.80 -0.39
N GLU A 51 -3.35 10.18 0.79
CA GLU A 51 -3.42 8.73 0.96
C GLU A 51 -4.86 8.21 1.01
N HIS A 52 -5.85 9.09 1.17
CA HIS A 52 -7.26 8.72 1.23
C HIS A 52 -7.76 8.27 -0.16
N PRO A 53 -8.30 7.05 -0.29
CA PRO A 53 -8.82 6.59 -1.57
C PRO A 53 -10.00 7.43 -2.07
N PRO A 54 -10.30 7.48 -3.38
CA PRO A 54 -11.42 8.26 -3.91
C PRO A 54 -12.81 7.69 -3.57
N TYR A 55 -12.88 6.57 -2.83
CA TYR A 55 -14.10 5.88 -2.45
C TYR A 55 -14.37 5.98 -0.93
N PRO A 56 -15.63 5.79 -0.48
CA PRO A 56 -16.00 6.00 0.92
C PRO A 56 -15.21 5.12 1.89
N CYS A 57 -14.55 5.72 2.88
CA CYS A 57 -13.89 5.00 3.96
C CYS A 57 -14.89 4.70 5.09
N THR A 58 -14.97 3.43 5.53
CA THR A 58 -15.80 3.06 6.69
C THR A 58 -14.89 2.62 7.85
N PRO A 59 -14.70 3.46 8.89
CA PRO A 59 -13.83 3.11 10.01
C PRO A 59 -14.45 1.98 10.84
N GLY A 60 -13.68 0.91 11.07
CA GLY A 60 -14.05 -0.18 11.99
C GLY A 60 -14.71 -1.41 11.35
N ILE A 61 -15.07 -1.37 10.07
CA ILE A 61 -15.17 -2.60 9.27
C ILE A 61 -13.72 -2.97 8.99
N GLY A 62 -13.20 -3.95 9.76
CA GLY A 62 -11.86 -4.48 9.54
C GLY A 62 -11.71 -4.74 8.06
N ALA A 63 -10.76 -4.02 7.44
CA ALA A 63 -10.49 -3.97 6.01
C ALA A 63 -11.25 -5.06 5.24
N GLU A 64 -12.35 -4.70 4.59
CA GLU A 64 -12.81 -5.52 3.46
C GLU A 64 -11.58 -5.79 2.59
N PRO A 65 -11.38 -7.05 2.15
CA PRO A 65 -10.09 -7.54 1.67
C PRO A 65 -9.52 -6.54 0.69
N GLN A 66 -8.38 -5.95 1.09
CA GLN A 66 -7.67 -4.95 0.32
C GLN A 66 -7.51 -5.49 -1.10
N HIS A 67 -8.19 -4.89 -2.07
CA HIS A 67 -8.01 -5.19 -3.49
C HIS A 67 -6.60 -4.82 -3.98
N GLU A 68 -5.68 -4.39 -3.10
CA GLU A 68 -4.39 -3.80 -3.47
C GLU A 68 -3.18 -4.31 -2.67
N ARG A 69 -3.30 -5.39 -1.86
CA ARG A 69 -2.09 -5.96 -1.24
C ARG A 69 -2.18 -7.47 -0.93
N PRO A 70 -1.64 -8.33 -1.80
CA PRO A 70 -1.37 -9.72 -1.46
C PRO A 70 -0.28 -9.81 -0.37
N ALA A 71 -0.63 -10.40 0.77
CA ALA A 71 0.36 -10.78 1.79
C ALA A 71 1.37 -11.78 1.22
N GLU A 72 2.62 -11.69 1.64
CA GLU A 72 3.64 -12.71 1.31
C GLU A 72 3.26 -14.07 1.92
N PRO A 73 3.62 -15.20 1.28
CA PRO A 73 4.42 -15.35 0.06
C PRO A 73 3.59 -15.50 -1.24
N LEU A 74 4.19 -15.12 -2.38
CA LEU A 74 3.63 -15.36 -3.71
C LEU A 74 3.87 -16.82 -4.09
N ILE A 75 2.80 -17.61 -4.27
CA ILE A 75 2.91 -19.04 -4.64
C ILE A 75 2.76 -19.16 -6.16
N SER A 76 3.86 -18.96 -6.88
CA SER A 76 3.83 -18.81 -8.35
C SER A 76 3.45 -20.10 -9.09
N HIS A 77 3.92 -21.25 -8.61
CA HIS A 77 3.75 -22.56 -9.26
C HIS A 77 2.32 -23.13 -9.24
N ALA A 78 1.43 -22.53 -8.44
CA ALA A 78 0.01 -22.88 -8.38
C ALA A 78 -0.89 -21.78 -8.98
N GLY A 79 -0.30 -20.81 -9.68
CA GLY A 79 -1.05 -19.72 -10.28
C GLY A 79 -1.78 -20.11 -11.57
N THR A 80 -2.89 -19.43 -11.84
CA THR A 80 -3.72 -19.62 -13.04
C THR A 80 -3.89 -18.30 -13.78
N LEU A 81 -3.70 -18.31 -15.11
CA LEU A 81 -3.88 -17.14 -15.96
C LEU A 81 -5.23 -17.21 -16.70
N ASP A 82 -6.08 -16.21 -16.46
CA ASP A 82 -7.17 -15.85 -17.37
C ASP A 82 -6.61 -14.87 -18.43
N ARG A 83 -6.38 -15.39 -19.63
CA ARG A 83 -5.81 -14.59 -20.74
C ARG A 83 -6.78 -13.56 -21.30
N GLU A 84 -8.08 -13.85 -21.29
CA GLU A 84 -9.08 -12.93 -21.83
C GLU A 84 -9.19 -11.69 -20.94
N ARG A 85 -9.22 -11.91 -19.63
CA ARG A 85 -9.29 -10.83 -18.63
C ARG A 85 -7.93 -10.25 -18.27
N LYS A 86 -6.84 -10.81 -18.79
CA LYS A 86 -5.46 -10.48 -18.39
C LYS A 86 -5.28 -10.51 -16.87
N MET A 87 -5.89 -11.49 -16.23
CA MET A 87 -5.90 -11.62 -14.79
C MET A 87 -5.17 -12.89 -14.39
N TRP A 88 -4.14 -12.77 -13.56
CA TRP A 88 -3.41 -13.91 -13.03
C TRP A 88 -3.74 -14.09 -11.56
N THR A 89 -4.17 -15.28 -11.17
CA THR A 89 -4.44 -15.62 -9.78
C THR A 89 -3.28 -16.44 -9.25
N ASP A 90 -2.65 -16.02 -8.16
CA ASP A 90 -1.55 -16.79 -7.55
C ASP A 90 -2.05 -18.04 -6.81
N GLY A 91 -1.13 -18.89 -6.36
CA GLY A 91 -1.46 -20.09 -5.61
C GLY A 91 -2.09 -19.87 -4.23
N THR A 92 -2.19 -18.62 -3.77
CA THR A 92 -2.90 -18.22 -2.55
C THR A 92 -4.30 -17.65 -2.83
N GLY A 93 -4.68 -17.55 -4.11
CA GLY A 93 -5.98 -17.03 -4.54
C GLY A 93 -6.01 -15.52 -4.79
N HIS A 94 -4.88 -14.82 -4.74
CA HIS A 94 -4.84 -13.39 -5.03
C HIS A 94 -4.82 -13.12 -6.53
N ALA A 95 -5.71 -12.23 -6.97
CA ALA A 95 -5.79 -11.81 -8.35
C ALA A 95 -4.87 -10.61 -8.64
N TRP A 96 -4.18 -10.69 -9.78
CA TRP A 96 -3.28 -9.68 -10.32
C TRP A 96 -3.80 -9.25 -11.69
N ASP A 97 -4.21 -7.99 -11.81
CA ASP A 97 -4.57 -7.40 -13.10
C ASP A 97 -3.30 -7.03 -13.88
N LEU A 98 -2.99 -7.85 -14.89
CA LEU A 98 -1.83 -7.70 -15.75
C LEU A 98 -2.04 -6.67 -16.87
N SER A 99 -3.25 -6.13 -17.01
CA SER A 99 -3.52 -5.03 -17.96
C SER A 99 -3.00 -3.68 -17.45
N LEU A 100 -2.85 -3.56 -16.13
CA LEU A 100 -2.43 -2.33 -15.49
C LEU A 100 -0.90 -2.17 -15.50
N PRO A 101 -0.39 -0.94 -15.56
CA PRO A 101 0.96 -0.66 -15.10
C PRO A 101 1.02 -0.79 -13.58
N TRP A 102 2.14 -1.29 -13.08
CA TRP A 102 2.44 -1.44 -11.66
C TRP A 102 3.64 -0.56 -11.30
N THR A 103 3.78 -0.19 -10.04
CA THR A 103 4.94 0.52 -9.50
C THR A 103 5.49 -0.20 -8.29
N ASP A 104 6.81 -0.18 -8.13
CA ASP A 104 7.48 -0.67 -6.93
C ASP A 104 7.68 0.45 -5.90
N ALA A 105 8.31 0.09 -4.77
CA ALA A 105 8.57 1.00 -3.65
C ALA A 105 9.58 2.11 -3.99
N ALA A 106 10.24 2.05 -5.14
CA ALA A 106 11.19 3.06 -5.63
C ALA A 106 10.63 3.84 -6.85
N ASP A 107 9.31 3.86 -7.02
CA ASP A 107 8.59 4.51 -8.12
C ASP A 107 8.97 4.04 -9.52
N ARG A 108 9.58 2.85 -9.64
CA ARG A 108 9.86 2.25 -10.94
C ARG A 108 8.62 1.52 -11.44
N SER A 109 8.24 1.84 -12.66
CA SER A 109 7.06 1.26 -13.30
C SER A 109 7.38 -0.05 -14.01
N TRP A 110 6.48 -1.01 -13.85
CA TRP A 110 6.51 -2.35 -14.42
C TRP A 110 5.22 -2.61 -15.20
N ARG A 111 5.31 -3.34 -16.31
CA ARG A 111 4.17 -3.79 -17.09
C ARG A 111 4.30 -5.26 -17.41
N TRP A 112 3.19 -5.96 -17.56
CA TRP A 112 3.23 -7.34 -17.98
C TRP A 112 3.81 -7.46 -19.39
N HIS A 113 4.78 -8.37 -19.54
CA HIS A 113 5.47 -8.67 -20.79
C HIS A 113 4.56 -9.39 -21.80
N GLY A 114 3.44 -9.98 -21.35
CA GLY A 114 2.55 -10.80 -22.17
C GLY A 114 2.87 -12.31 -22.11
N SER A 115 3.84 -12.71 -21.30
CA SER A 115 4.23 -14.11 -21.12
C SER A 115 4.36 -14.49 -19.65
N LEU A 116 4.35 -15.80 -19.40
CA LEU A 116 4.69 -16.39 -18.11
C LEU A 116 6.09 -17.00 -18.18
N ASP A 117 6.76 -17.14 -17.04
CA ASP A 117 8.01 -17.89 -16.94
C ASP A 117 7.75 -19.41 -16.92
N ARG A 118 8.81 -20.19 -16.69
CA ARG A 118 8.72 -21.66 -16.66
C ARG A 118 7.89 -22.21 -15.48
N GLN A 119 7.65 -21.40 -14.46
CA GLN A 119 6.89 -21.77 -13.26
C GLN A 119 5.45 -21.26 -13.34
N GLY A 120 5.07 -20.53 -14.39
CA GLY A 120 3.73 -19.97 -14.54
C GLY A 120 3.59 -18.57 -13.93
N THR A 121 4.69 -17.92 -13.55
CA THR A 121 4.70 -16.56 -13.00
C THR A 121 4.65 -15.51 -14.11
N PRO A 122 3.87 -14.43 -13.99
CA PRO A 122 3.90 -13.34 -14.96
C PRO A 122 5.30 -12.73 -15.10
N ILE A 123 5.77 -12.58 -16.34
CA ILE A 123 7.01 -11.85 -16.62
C ILE A 123 6.67 -10.37 -16.71
N MET A 124 7.38 -9.55 -15.96
CA MET A 124 7.26 -8.10 -15.91
C MET A 124 8.42 -7.44 -16.66
N ARG A 125 8.16 -6.31 -17.30
CA ARG A 125 9.15 -5.47 -17.96
C ARG A 125 9.12 -4.07 -17.36
N SER A 126 10.27 -3.50 -17.05
CA SER A 126 10.37 -2.10 -16.61
C SER A 126 9.97 -1.14 -17.72
N ALA A 127 9.46 0.06 -17.37
CA ALA A 127 8.99 1.03 -18.35
C ALA A 127 10.07 1.53 -19.33
N ASP A 128 11.33 1.59 -18.88
CA ASP A 128 12.50 1.90 -19.72
C ASP A 128 12.97 0.71 -20.57
N GLY A 129 12.39 -0.48 -20.37
CA GLY A 129 12.73 -1.72 -21.07
C GLY A 129 14.07 -2.34 -20.67
N ALA A 130 14.77 -1.78 -19.68
CA ALA A 130 16.09 -2.25 -19.26
C ALA A 130 16.05 -3.60 -18.51
N GLU A 131 14.95 -3.88 -17.81
CA GLU A 131 14.78 -5.06 -16.98
C GLU A 131 13.57 -5.89 -17.41
N VAL A 132 13.75 -7.22 -17.45
CA VAL A 132 12.70 -8.20 -17.71
C VAL A 132 12.85 -9.33 -16.71
N GLN A 133 11.90 -9.46 -15.78
CA GLN A 133 11.99 -10.36 -14.64
C GLN A 133 10.63 -10.93 -14.28
N SER A 134 10.57 -12.11 -13.67
CA SER A 134 9.34 -12.67 -13.13
C SER A 134 8.78 -11.83 -11.97
N LEU A 135 7.46 -11.80 -11.81
CA LEU A 135 6.77 -10.99 -10.80
C LEU A 135 7.23 -11.27 -9.35
N ASP A 136 7.52 -12.51 -9.03
CA ASP A 136 8.09 -12.92 -7.74
C ASP A 136 9.48 -12.33 -7.51
N VAL A 137 10.35 -12.40 -8.52
CA VAL A 137 11.67 -11.74 -8.52
C VAL A 137 11.50 -10.23 -8.38
N VAL A 138 10.49 -9.66 -9.05
CA VAL A 138 10.21 -8.24 -8.94
C VAL A 138 9.91 -7.83 -7.51
N ARG A 139 9.04 -8.58 -6.85
CA ARG A 139 8.70 -8.33 -5.45
C ARG A 139 9.85 -8.57 -4.49
N ALA A 140 10.68 -9.57 -4.76
CA ALA A 140 11.82 -9.92 -3.91
C ALA A 140 12.95 -8.86 -3.96
N LEU A 141 13.20 -8.26 -5.13
CA LEU A 141 14.32 -7.34 -5.34
C LEU A 141 13.93 -5.87 -5.15
N TRP A 142 12.73 -5.48 -5.60
CA TRP A 142 12.28 -4.08 -5.59
C TRP A 142 11.17 -3.81 -4.58
N GLY A 143 10.81 -4.83 -3.79
CA GLY A 143 9.81 -4.74 -2.74
C GLY A 143 8.39 -4.90 -3.26
N PRO A 144 7.38 -4.69 -2.40
CA PRO A 144 5.98 -4.76 -2.79
C PRO A 144 5.68 -3.84 -3.98
N ILE A 145 4.84 -4.31 -4.90
CA ILE A 145 4.38 -3.51 -6.04
C ILE A 145 2.87 -3.31 -5.97
N ALA A 146 2.39 -2.18 -6.46
CA ALA A 146 0.98 -1.78 -6.50
C ALA A 146 0.59 -1.28 -7.91
N PRO A 147 -0.68 -1.36 -8.32
CA PRO A 147 -1.10 -0.80 -9.60
C PRO A 147 -0.92 0.73 -9.61
N LEU A 148 -0.41 1.27 -10.71
CA LEU A 148 -0.37 2.71 -10.95
C LEU A 148 -1.78 3.18 -11.33
N SER A 149 -2.46 3.79 -10.38
CA SER A 149 -3.79 4.37 -10.59
C SER A 149 -3.71 5.54 -11.59
N GLY A 150 -4.22 5.33 -12.81
CA GLY A 150 -4.35 6.40 -13.81
C GLY A 150 -4.59 5.89 -15.22
N GLY A 151 -5.86 5.88 -15.66
CA GLY A 151 -6.19 5.78 -17.09
C GLY A 151 -7.49 5.04 -17.44
N ALA A 152 -8.64 5.54 -16.98
CA ALA A 152 -9.90 5.34 -17.70
C ALA A 152 -10.67 6.67 -17.69
N ALA A 153 -10.54 7.41 -18.78
CA ALA A 153 -11.52 8.38 -19.27
C ALA A 153 -11.96 7.88 -20.65
#